data_AF-A0A6L4ZP66-F1
#
_entry.id   AF-A0A6L4ZP66-F1
#
_cell.length_a   1.000
_cell.length_b   1.000
_cell.length_c   1.000
_cell.angle_alpha   90.00
_cell.angle_beta   90.00
_cell.angle_gamma   90.00
#
_symmetry.space_group_name_H-M   'P 1'
#
loop_
_entity.id
_entity.type
_entity.pdbx_description
1 polymer ?
#
loop_
_entity_poly.entity_id
_entity_poly.type
_entity_poly.pdbx_seq_one_letter_code
_entity_poly.pdbx_strand_id
1 'polypeptide(L)'
;SLLWNNRNDLDLHIVTPAGYHIYYGDKRAPCGGWLDVDMNVSGETTKPVENIRWKKGDAKKGRYQVYVQNYRFHERSQAPTHFKVELEINGEVKHFEGQTLAGKFGSESNVDVYEFTYDPNLRPIGAGEEDKYAGYDDATIKRQWANVIPPENILLIDDPQGIVDVMLGALALVEGTSDLDTYLVDMQGRGQTEIRQGQTRKALEGLATSASATALTKIEASGLPSKDLGKKRGGKSKRL
;
A
#
# COMPACT_ATOMS: atom_id res chain seq x y z
N SER A 1 -9.28 2.35 -13.92
CA SER A 1 -7.94 1.80 -14.21
C SER A 1 -7.92 1.23 -15.60
N LEU A 2 -6.88 1.50 -16.39
CA LEU A 2 -6.59 0.93 -17.71
C LEU A 2 -5.40 -0.01 -17.57
N LEU A 3 -5.47 -1.19 -18.19
CA LEU A 3 -4.41 -2.20 -18.18
C LEU A 3 -4.23 -2.80 -19.58
N TRP A 4 -2.99 -3.06 -19.98
CA TRP A 4 -2.68 -3.73 -21.24
C TRP A 4 -1.38 -4.53 -21.14
N ASN A 5 -1.06 -5.30 -22.19
CA ASN A 5 -0.04 -6.34 -22.14
C ASN A 5 1.08 -6.18 -23.19
N ASN A 6 1.52 -4.95 -23.46
CA ASN A 6 2.70 -4.68 -24.30
C ASN A 6 3.33 -3.32 -23.92
N ARG A 7 4.35 -2.90 -24.67
CA ARG A 7 5.07 -1.65 -24.41
C ARG A 7 4.44 -0.41 -25.04
N ASN A 8 3.35 -0.53 -25.81
CA ASN A 8 2.72 0.65 -26.40
C ASN A 8 2.24 1.61 -25.32
N ASP A 9 2.13 2.88 -25.68
CA ASP A 9 1.69 3.97 -24.84
C ASP A 9 0.20 4.19 -25.08
N LEU A 10 -0.63 3.70 -24.17
CA LEU A 10 -2.07 3.90 -24.19
C LEU A 10 -2.43 4.90 -23.11
N ASP A 11 -3.27 5.86 -23.45
CA ASP A 11 -3.76 6.89 -22.55
C ASP A 11 -5.23 6.66 -22.19
N LEU A 12 -5.55 6.85 -20.91
CA LEU A 12 -6.90 6.88 -20.38
C LEU A 12 -7.41 8.32 -20.35
N HIS A 13 -8.57 8.54 -20.97
CA HIS A 13 -9.20 9.84 -21.03
C HIS A 13 -10.56 9.82 -20.34
N ILE A 14 -10.82 10.86 -19.54
CA ILE A 14 -12.15 11.10 -18.97
C ILE A 14 -12.59 12.53 -19.23
N VAL A 15 -13.76 12.68 -19.86
CA VAL A 15 -14.47 13.97 -19.94
C VAL A 15 -15.51 14.02 -18.84
N THR A 16 -15.45 15.07 -18.04
CA THR A 16 -16.30 15.27 -16.84
C THR A 16 -17.60 16.00 -17.19
N PRO A 17 -18.59 16.04 -16.28
CA PRO A 17 -19.87 16.70 -16.55
C PRO A 17 -19.76 18.19 -16.87
N ALA A 18 -18.74 18.86 -16.34
CA ALA A 18 -18.46 20.27 -16.59
C ALA A 18 -17.61 20.51 -17.87
N GLY A 19 -17.28 19.45 -18.61
CA GLY A 19 -16.47 19.50 -19.83
C GLY A 19 -14.96 19.49 -19.60
N TYR A 20 -14.48 19.40 -18.35
CA TYR A 20 -13.05 19.21 -18.10
C TYR A 20 -12.60 17.85 -18.64
N HIS A 21 -11.40 17.82 -19.23
CA HIS A 21 -10.83 16.63 -19.83
C HIS A 21 -9.57 16.24 -19.05
N ILE A 22 -9.57 15.05 -18.46
CA ILE A 22 -8.46 14.54 -17.67
C ILE A 22 -7.73 13.49 -18.50
N TYR A 23 -6.44 13.72 -18.74
CA TYR A 23 -5.54 12.85 -19.51
C TYR A 23 -4.07 13.21 -19.24
N TYR A 24 -3.11 12.54 -19.87
CA TYR A 24 -1.68 12.79 -19.64
C TYR A 24 -1.25 14.26 -19.78
N GLY A 25 -1.88 15.02 -20.70
CA GLY A 25 -1.58 16.43 -20.96
C GLY A 25 -2.28 17.41 -20.02
N ASP A 26 -3.35 16.99 -19.34
CA ASP A 26 -4.05 17.75 -18.30
C ASP A 26 -4.46 16.82 -17.15
N LYS A 27 -3.50 16.57 -16.26
CA LYS A 27 -3.60 15.52 -15.24
C LYS A 27 -4.52 15.86 -14.07
N ARG A 28 -5.04 17.09 -13.95
CA ARG A 28 -5.85 17.52 -12.80
C ARG A 28 -6.99 18.43 -13.22
N ALA A 29 -8.22 18.00 -13.00
CA ALA A 29 -9.39 18.84 -13.24
C ALA A 29 -9.84 19.61 -11.97
N PRO A 30 -10.41 20.82 -12.10
CA PRO A 30 -11.01 21.56 -10.99
C PRO A 30 -12.12 20.82 -10.24
N CYS A 31 -12.75 19.83 -10.85
CA CYS A 31 -13.75 18.97 -10.22
C CYS A 31 -13.14 17.88 -9.31
N GLY A 32 -11.84 17.94 -9.02
CA GLY A 32 -11.15 17.06 -8.10
C GLY A 32 -10.67 15.73 -8.68
N GLY A 33 -10.82 15.53 -10.00
CA GLY A 33 -10.30 14.34 -10.68
C GLY A 33 -8.83 14.50 -11.03
N TRP A 34 -8.04 13.43 -10.91
CA TRP A 34 -6.64 13.45 -11.33
C TRP A 34 -6.16 12.12 -11.89
N LEU A 35 -5.21 12.20 -12.81
CA LEU A 35 -4.39 11.09 -13.30
C LEU A 35 -3.29 10.78 -12.27
N ASP A 36 -3.30 9.57 -11.70
CA ASP A 36 -2.40 9.19 -10.59
C ASP A 36 -1.16 8.41 -11.03
N VAL A 37 -1.35 7.53 -12.00
CA VAL A 37 -0.35 6.64 -12.58
C VAL A 37 -0.52 6.72 -14.08
N ASP A 38 0.61 6.84 -14.76
CA ASP A 38 0.79 7.03 -16.20
C ASP A 38 2.06 6.24 -16.55
N MET A 39 1.92 5.17 -17.33
CA MET A 39 2.99 4.21 -17.63
C MET A 39 3.14 4.04 -19.14
N ASN A 40 4.35 3.67 -19.57
CA ASN A 40 4.73 3.48 -20.97
C ASN A 40 4.92 4.74 -21.81
N VAL A 41 5.09 5.90 -21.18
CA VAL A 41 5.58 7.14 -21.82
C VAL A 41 6.81 6.87 -22.70
N SER A 42 7.73 5.99 -22.24
CA SER A 42 8.90 5.53 -23.02
C SER A 42 8.91 4.02 -23.27
N GLY A 43 7.78 3.34 -23.10
CA GLY A 43 7.63 1.90 -23.33
C GLY A 43 8.40 1.02 -22.33
N GLU A 44 8.39 1.39 -21.05
CA GLU A 44 9.23 0.81 -20.01
C GLU A 44 8.86 -0.64 -19.66
N THR A 45 7.56 -1.00 -19.70
CA THR A 45 7.05 -2.29 -19.21
C THR A 45 6.07 -2.95 -20.20
N THR A 46 5.92 -4.28 -20.09
CA THR A 46 4.90 -5.05 -20.81
C THR A 46 3.63 -5.29 -20.00
N LYS A 47 3.58 -4.83 -18.74
CA LYS A 47 2.39 -4.88 -17.87
C LYS A 47 2.05 -3.48 -17.31
N PRO A 48 1.82 -2.49 -18.18
CA PRO A 48 1.48 -1.13 -17.79
C PRO A 48 0.08 -1.02 -17.18
N VAL A 49 -0.09 0.05 -16.40
CA VAL A 49 -1.36 0.48 -15.82
C VAL A 49 -1.47 2.00 -15.85
N GLU A 50 -2.67 2.51 -16.01
CA GLU A 50 -2.97 3.94 -15.90
C GLU A 50 -4.28 4.15 -15.12
N ASN A 51 -4.36 5.14 -14.23
CA ASN A 51 -5.62 5.42 -13.53
C ASN A 51 -5.93 6.90 -13.36
N ILE A 52 -7.21 7.23 -13.53
CA ILE A 52 -7.80 8.50 -13.13
C ILE A 52 -8.70 8.25 -11.94
N ARG A 53 -8.60 9.10 -10.91
CA ARG A 53 -9.30 8.94 -9.64
C ARG A 53 -9.88 10.26 -9.14
N TRP A 54 -10.84 10.12 -8.22
CA TRP A 54 -11.37 11.20 -7.37
C TRP A 54 -11.19 10.80 -5.91
N LYS A 55 -11.12 11.78 -5.00
CA LYS A 55 -11.27 11.47 -3.57
C LYS A 55 -12.72 11.07 -3.33
N LYS A 56 -12.94 10.29 -2.28
CA LYS A 56 -14.29 9.83 -1.90
C LYS A 56 -15.20 11.04 -1.71
N GLY A 57 -16.28 11.10 -2.49
CA GLY A 57 -17.28 12.18 -2.45
C GLY A 57 -16.98 13.41 -3.31
N ASP A 58 -15.79 13.51 -3.92
CA ASP A 58 -15.42 14.70 -4.70
C ASP A 58 -15.98 14.68 -6.13
N ALA A 59 -16.19 13.48 -6.70
CA ALA A 59 -16.78 13.30 -8.02
C ALA A 59 -18.13 14.01 -8.13
N LYS A 60 -18.34 14.74 -9.23
CA LYS A 60 -19.52 15.61 -9.41
C LYS A 60 -20.62 14.88 -10.15
N LYS A 61 -21.86 15.03 -9.70
CA LYS A 61 -23.03 14.48 -10.39
C LYS A 61 -23.07 14.93 -11.85
N GLY A 62 -23.38 14.01 -12.76
CA GLY A 62 -23.60 14.30 -14.18
C GLY A 62 -22.98 13.26 -15.11
N ARG A 63 -22.90 13.59 -16.41
CA ARG A 63 -22.41 12.68 -17.45
C ARG A 63 -20.89 12.67 -17.53
N TYR A 64 -20.33 11.48 -17.54
CA TYR A 64 -18.92 11.21 -17.77
C TYR A 64 -18.76 10.36 -19.02
N GLN A 65 -17.75 10.68 -19.83
CA GLN A 65 -17.32 9.86 -20.96
C GLN A 65 -15.92 9.34 -20.69
N VAL A 66 -15.71 8.04 -20.89
CA VAL A 66 -14.43 7.36 -20.71
C VAL A 66 -14.05 6.70 -22.03
N TYR A 67 -12.82 6.97 -22.47
CA TYR A 67 -12.27 6.38 -23.68
C TYR A 67 -10.77 6.16 -23.55
N VAL A 68 -10.23 5.29 -24.39
CA VAL A 68 -8.80 4.97 -24.46
C VAL A 68 -8.25 5.47 -25.78
N GLN A 69 -7.07 6.07 -25.74
CA GLN A 69 -6.34 6.52 -26.91
C GLN A 69 -5.04 5.73 -27.02
N ASN A 70 -4.66 5.35 -28.25
CA ASN A 70 -3.29 4.93 -28.50
C ASN A 70 -2.44 6.17 -28.73
N TYR A 71 -1.62 6.54 -27.76
CA TYR A 71 -0.76 7.71 -27.90
C TYR A 71 0.42 7.43 -28.82
N ARG A 72 1.08 6.29 -28.60
CA ARG A 72 2.27 5.90 -29.36
C ARG A 72 2.47 4.40 -29.39
N PHE A 73 2.81 3.89 -30.58
CA PHE A 73 3.39 2.55 -30.71
C PHE A 73 4.87 2.57 -30.32
N HIS A 74 5.24 1.72 -29.36
CA HIS A 74 6.64 1.42 -29.02
C HIS A 74 7.04 0.01 -29.52
N GLU A 75 6.06 -0.85 -29.79
CA GLU A 75 6.29 -2.12 -30.46
C GLU A 75 6.68 -1.93 -31.93
N ARG A 76 7.49 -2.87 -32.46
CA ARG A 76 7.88 -2.84 -33.88
C ARG A 76 6.68 -3.01 -34.82
N SER A 77 5.71 -3.82 -34.40
CA SER A 77 4.47 -4.05 -35.13
C SER A 77 3.41 -3.08 -34.61
N GLN A 78 2.79 -2.33 -35.51
CA GLN A 78 1.66 -1.44 -35.17
C GLN A 78 0.32 -2.20 -35.16
N ALA A 79 0.36 -3.42 -34.62
CA ALA A 79 -0.84 -4.24 -34.44
C ALA A 79 -1.75 -3.65 -33.34
N PRO A 80 -3.06 -3.95 -33.39
CA PRO A 80 -3.99 -3.64 -32.31
C PRO A 80 -3.45 -4.06 -30.94
N THR A 81 -3.60 -3.19 -29.95
CA THR A 81 -3.27 -3.50 -28.55
C THR A 81 -4.56 -3.77 -27.80
N HIS A 82 -4.71 -5.00 -27.30
CA HIS A 82 -5.81 -5.33 -26.40
C HIS A 82 -5.59 -4.69 -25.03
N PHE A 83 -6.67 -4.16 -24.46
CA PHE A 83 -6.68 -3.53 -23.16
C PHE A 83 -7.91 -3.91 -22.36
N LYS A 84 -7.84 -3.71 -21.05
CA LYS A 84 -8.95 -3.83 -20.11
C LYS A 84 -9.11 -2.52 -19.36
N VAL A 85 -10.35 -2.12 -19.13
CA VAL A 85 -10.69 -0.97 -18.29
C VAL A 85 -11.59 -1.42 -17.17
N GLU A 86 -11.21 -1.04 -15.96
CA GLU A 86 -12.00 -1.20 -14.74
C GLU A 86 -12.51 0.16 -14.29
N LEU A 87 -13.83 0.27 -14.14
CA LEU A 87 -14.50 1.47 -13.63
C LEU A 87 -15.23 1.14 -12.33
N GLU A 88 -14.86 1.79 -11.24
CA GLU A 88 -15.63 1.78 -10.00
C GLU A 88 -16.56 3.00 -9.96
N ILE A 89 -17.87 2.76 -9.95
CA ILE A 89 -18.90 3.80 -9.91
C ILE A 89 -19.82 3.48 -8.74
N ASN A 90 -19.89 4.36 -7.75
CA ASN A 90 -20.76 4.15 -6.57
C ASN A 90 -20.49 2.83 -5.81
N GLY A 91 -19.25 2.33 -5.85
CA GLY A 91 -18.84 1.06 -5.25
C GLY A 91 -19.15 -0.17 -6.10
N GLU A 92 -19.80 -0.02 -7.25
CA GLU A 92 -19.95 -1.09 -8.24
C GLU A 92 -18.74 -1.07 -9.19
N VAL A 93 -18.05 -2.20 -9.31
CA VAL A 93 -16.93 -2.35 -10.25
C VAL A 93 -17.42 -2.96 -11.56
N LYS A 94 -17.15 -2.27 -12.66
CA LYS A 94 -17.44 -2.71 -14.03
C LYS A 94 -16.14 -2.95 -14.80
N HIS A 95 -16.13 -4.02 -15.57
CA HIS A 95 -15.00 -4.40 -16.40
C HIS A 95 -15.37 -4.31 -17.88
N PHE A 96 -14.48 -3.71 -18.66
CA PHE A 96 -14.60 -3.57 -20.10
C PHE A 96 -13.32 -4.09 -20.75
N GLU A 97 -13.47 -4.71 -21.91
CA GLU A 97 -12.34 -5.11 -22.75
C GLU A 97 -12.45 -4.42 -24.09
N GLY A 98 -11.30 -4.05 -24.66
CA GLY A 98 -11.23 -3.36 -25.93
C GLY A 98 -9.90 -3.61 -26.62
N GLN A 99 -9.76 -3.03 -27.81
CA GLN A 99 -8.50 -3.02 -28.53
C GLN A 99 -8.35 -1.74 -29.33
N THR A 100 -7.12 -1.27 -29.49
CA THR A 100 -6.82 -0.12 -30.36
C THR A 100 -6.92 -0.48 -31.84
N LEU A 101 -7.02 0.53 -32.69
CA LEU A 101 -6.98 0.35 -34.14
C LEU A 101 -5.54 0.15 -34.63
N ALA A 102 -5.35 -0.77 -35.59
CA ALA A 102 -4.04 -1.03 -36.19
C ALA A 102 -3.49 0.22 -36.88
N GLY A 103 -2.23 0.57 -36.62
CA GLY A 103 -1.54 1.69 -37.26
C GLY A 103 -2.10 3.08 -36.95
N LYS A 104 -3.08 3.21 -36.05
CA LYS A 104 -3.69 4.50 -35.67
C LYS A 104 -3.23 4.92 -34.29
N PHE A 105 -2.97 6.21 -34.13
CA PHE A 105 -2.60 6.86 -32.88
C PHE A 105 -3.19 8.28 -32.81
N GLY A 106 -3.14 8.91 -31.64
CA GLY A 106 -3.80 10.18 -31.39
C GLY A 106 -5.32 10.08 -31.50
N SER A 107 -6.00 11.17 -31.83
CA SER A 107 -7.48 11.23 -31.84
C SER A 107 -8.15 10.23 -32.79
N GLU A 108 -7.49 9.82 -33.87
CA GLU A 108 -8.01 8.79 -34.80
C GLU A 108 -8.04 7.38 -34.20
N SER A 109 -7.38 7.18 -33.06
CA SER A 109 -7.31 5.89 -32.37
C SER A 109 -8.24 5.77 -31.17
N ASN A 110 -9.04 6.81 -30.90
CA ASN A 110 -9.95 6.83 -29.75
C ASN A 110 -10.93 5.66 -29.81
N VAL A 111 -10.99 4.92 -28.72
CA VAL A 111 -11.96 3.84 -28.51
C VAL A 111 -12.83 4.23 -27.32
N ASP A 112 -14.09 4.57 -27.59
CA ASP A 112 -15.08 4.83 -26.54
C ASP A 112 -15.28 3.55 -25.71
N VAL A 113 -15.09 3.67 -24.41
CA VAL A 113 -15.22 2.54 -23.47
C VAL A 113 -16.60 2.56 -22.84
N TYR A 114 -16.96 3.69 -22.23
CA TYR A 114 -18.23 3.80 -21.52
C TYR A 114 -18.64 5.26 -21.30
N GLU A 115 -19.93 5.56 -21.48
CA GLU A 115 -20.56 6.80 -21.05
C GLU A 115 -21.57 6.47 -19.95
N PHE A 116 -21.55 7.25 -18.86
CA PHE A 116 -22.47 7.05 -17.75
C PHE A 116 -22.87 8.36 -17.08
N THR A 117 -24.04 8.36 -16.45
CA THR A 117 -24.45 9.45 -15.55
C THR A 117 -24.15 9.06 -14.12
N TYR A 118 -23.19 9.73 -13.50
CA TYR A 118 -22.90 9.59 -12.09
C TYR A 118 -23.91 10.36 -11.25
N ASP A 119 -24.47 9.71 -10.24
CA ASP A 119 -25.22 10.36 -9.16
C ASP A 119 -24.73 9.82 -7.82
N PRO A 120 -24.11 10.65 -6.95
CA PRO A 120 -23.57 10.19 -5.67
C PRO A 120 -24.65 9.62 -4.73
N ASN A 121 -25.93 9.97 -4.94
CA ASN A 121 -27.04 9.47 -4.13
C ASN A 121 -27.46 8.04 -4.49
N LEU A 122 -26.99 7.52 -5.63
CA LEU A 122 -27.24 6.14 -6.05
C LEU A 122 -26.21 5.16 -5.49
N ARG A 123 -25.30 5.60 -4.62
CA ARG A 123 -24.43 4.70 -3.87
C ARG A 123 -25.28 3.83 -2.94
N PRO A 124 -25.26 2.49 -3.07
CA PRO A 124 -26.00 1.63 -2.17
C PRO A 124 -25.59 1.88 -0.72
N ILE A 125 -26.57 1.96 0.18
CA ILE A 125 -26.31 2.03 1.63
C ILE A 125 -25.62 0.72 2.01
N GLY A 126 -24.34 0.79 2.38
CA GLY A 126 -23.49 -0.38 2.65
C GLY A 126 -22.35 -0.59 1.63
N ALA A 127 -22.42 -0.02 0.42
CA ALA A 127 -21.30 -0.04 -0.55
C ALA A 127 -20.14 0.91 -0.16
N GLY A 128 -20.15 1.40 1.09
CA GLY A 128 -19.09 2.19 1.72
C GLY A 128 -18.06 1.35 2.47
N GLU A 129 -18.31 0.05 2.64
CA GLU A 129 -17.54 -0.91 3.44
C GLU A 129 -17.55 -2.31 2.80
N GLU A 130 -17.30 -2.43 1.50
CA GLU A 130 -16.44 -3.55 1.13
C GLU A 130 -15.05 -3.13 1.57
N ASP A 131 -14.74 -3.40 2.84
CA ASP A 131 -13.36 -3.48 3.26
C ASP A 131 -12.71 -4.44 2.27
N LYS A 132 -11.81 -3.94 1.42
CA LYS A 132 -11.08 -4.77 0.46
C LYS A 132 -10.27 -5.86 1.17
N TYR A 133 -10.16 -5.75 2.51
CA TYR A 133 -9.61 -6.71 3.43
C TYR A 133 -10.67 -7.53 4.22
N ALA A 134 -11.97 -7.37 4.02
CA ALA A 134 -13.02 -8.19 4.66
C ALA A 134 -12.88 -9.69 4.32
N GLY A 135 -12.36 -10.01 3.13
CA GLY A 135 -12.00 -11.37 2.72
C GLY A 135 -10.65 -11.85 3.27
N TYR A 136 -9.85 -10.94 3.81
CA TYR A 136 -8.62 -11.26 4.53
C TYR A 136 -8.96 -11.43 6.01
N ASP A 137 -9.23 -12.67 6.39
CA ASP A 137 -9.30 -13.02 7.81
C ASP A 137 -7.95 -12.66 8.49
N ASP A 138 -7.98 -11.69 9.41
CA ASP A 138 -6.81 -11.24 10.19
C ASP A 138 -6.09 -12.42 10.87
N ALA A 139 -6.84 -13.46 11.28
CA ALA A 139 -6.24 -14.67 11.85
C ALA A 139 -5.44 -15.46 10.80
N THR A 140 -5.90 -15.45 9.54
CA THR A 140 -5.19 -16.05 8.41
C THR A 140 -3.95 -15.25 8.03
N ILE A 141 -4.03 -13.91 7.97
CA ILE A 141 -2.84 -13.06 7.75
C ILE A 141 -1.82 -13.31 8.86
N LYS A 142 -2.23 -13.21 10.13
CA LYS A 142 -1.35 -13.41 11.27
C LYS A 142 -0.68 -14.78 11.23
N ARG A 143 -1.43 -15.84 10.89
CA ARG A 143 -0.90 -17.21 10.75
C ARG A 143 0.10 -17.35 9.61
N GLN A 144 -0.10 -16.65 8.50
CA GLN A 144 0.87 -16.63 7.39
C GLN A 144 2.18 -15.94 7.78
N TRP A 145 2.10 -14.77 8.42
CA TRP A 145 3.28 -14.04 8.87
C TRP A 145 4.02 -14.75 10.01
N ALA A 146 3.31 -15.47 10.88
CA ALA A 146 3.92 -16.28 11.95
C ALA A 146 4.84 -17.40 11.43
N ASN A 147 4.75 -17.78 10.14
CA ASN A 147 5.68 -18.73 9.52
C ASN A 147 7.04 -18.10 9.15
N VAL A 148 7.14 -16.78 9.09
CA VAL A 148 8.34 -16.06 8.63
C VAL A 148 8.92 -15.12 9.69
N ILE A 149 8.10 -14.60 10.60
CA ILE A 149 8.51 -13.75 11.72
C ILE A 149 7.88 -14.24 13.02
N PRO A 150 8.57 -14.12 14.16
CA PRO A 150 8.01 -14.48 15.46
C PRO A 150 6.68 -13.77 15.73
N PRO A 151 5.65 -14.45 16.28
CA PRO A 151 4.34 -13.86 16.50
C PRO A 151 4.34 -12.58 17.35
N GLU A 152 5.28 -12.48 18.30
CA GLU A 152 5.49 -11.30 19.13
C GLU A 152 5.96 -10.06 18.35
N ASN A 153 6.51 -10.25 17.16
CA ASN A 153 6.96 -9.17 16.27
C ASN A 153 5.87 -8.79 15.24
N ILE A 154 4.68 -9.39 15.31
CA ILE A 154 3.53 -9.06 14.46
C ILE A 154 2.61 -8.11 15.21
N LEU A 155 2.75 -6.81 14.93
CA LEU A 155 1.98 -5.75 15.60
C LEU A 155 0.68 -5.50 14.85
N LEU A 156 -0.46 -5.78 15.49
CA LEU A 156 -1.80 -5.53 14.95
C LEU A 156 -2.23 -4.10 15.28
N ILE A 157 -2.58 -3.32 14.24
CA ILE A 157 -2.94 -1.92 14.37
C ILE A 157 -4.37 -1.74 13.85
N ASP A 158 -5.30 -1.62 14.80
CA ASP A 158 -6.74 -1.54 14.50
C ASP A 158 -7.15 -0.14 13.96
N ASP A 159 -6.43 0.91 14.36
CA ASP A 159 -6.66 2.29 13.92
C ASP A 159 -5.42 2.82 13.16
N PRO A 160 -5.54 3.20 11.87
CA PRO A 160 -4.44 3.73 11.09
C PRO A 160 -3.79 4.98 11.68
N GLN A 161 -4.55 5.79 12.43
CA GLN A 161 -3.95 6.93 13.13
C GLN A 161 -2.87 6.43 14.11
N GLY A 162 -3.02 5.20 14.64
CA GLY A 162 -2.21 4.46 15.64
C GLY A 162 -0.77 4.18 15.28
N ILE A 163 -0.46 4.25 14.00
CA ILE A 163 0.76 3.68 13.47
C ILE A 163 2.01 4.31 14.06
N VAL A 164 2.03 5.63 14.25
CA VAL A 164 3.20 6.34 14.77
C VAL A 164 3.47 5.98 16.22
N ASP A 165 2.43 5.91 17.05
CA ASP A 165 2.56 5.59 18.48
C ASP A 165 3.04 4.15 18.69
N VAL A 166 2.54 3.21 17.88
CA VAL A 166 2.98 1.81 17.91
C VAL A 166 4.42 1.68 17.42
N MET A 167 4.80 2.34 16.33
CA MET A 167 6.17 2.28 15.80
C MET A 167 7.19 2.86 16.78
N LEU A 168 6.91 4.02 17.37
CA LEU A 168 7.79 4.63 18.37
C LEU A 168 7.92 3.77 19.63
N GLY A 169 6.83 3.16 20.08
CA GLY A 169 6.86 2.24 21.22
C GLY A 169 7.65 0.96 20.91
N ALA A 170 7.48 0.39 19.72
CA ALA A 170 8.24 -0.78 19.30
C ALA A 170 9.75 -0.50 19.26
N LEU A 171 10.16 0.66 18.73
CA LEU A 171 11.55 1.11 18.75
C LEU A 171 12.07 1.26 20.19
N ALA A 172 11.31 1.93 21.05
CA ALA A 172 11.70 2.13 22.43
C ALA A 172 11.89 0.82 23.21
N LEU A 173 11.02 -0.17 22.97
CA LEU A 173 11.10 -1.50 23.58
C LEU A 173 12.29 -2.31 23.05
N VAL A 174 12.52 -2.30 21.73
CA VAL A 174 13.62 -3.08 21.10
C VAL A 174 14.99 -2.49 21.44
N GLU A 175 15.10 -1.16 21.50
CA GLU A 175 16.33 -0.48 21.90
C GLU A 175 16.55 -0.50 23.43
N GLY A 176 15.53 -0.86 24.21
CA GLY A 176 15.57 -0.89 25.68
C GLY A 176 15.64 0.51 26.31
N THR A 177 15.19 1.54 25.58
CA THR A 177 15.15 2.93 26.08
C THR A 177 13.93 3.19 26.96
N SER A 178 12.87 2.38 26.83
CA SER A 178 11.69 2.40 27.71
C SER A 178 11.07 1.02 27.80
N ASP A 179 10.44 0.71 28.93
CA ASP A 179 9.46 -0.39 29.03
C ASP A 179 8.06 0.08 28.60
N LEU A 180 7.13 -0.87 28.45
CA LEU A 180 5.79 -0.62 27.92
C LEU A 180 4.98 0.32 28.83
N ASP A 181 5.05 0.13 30.14
CA ASP A 181 4.26 0.93 31.08
C ASP A 181 4.80 2.37 31.14
N THR A 182 6.11 2.53 31.17
CA THR A 182 6.77 3.84 31.10
C THR A 182 6.45 4.57 29.80
N TYR A 183 6.45 3.85 28.68
CA TYR A 183 6.11 4.43 27.38
C TYR A 183 4.66 4.92 27.32
N LEU A 184 3.72 4.16 27.90
CA LEU A 184 2.31 4.53 27.93
C LEU A 184 2.06 5.76 28.83
N VAL A 185 2.78 5.89 29.95
CA VAL A 185 2.74 7.08 30.81
C VAL A 185 3.28 8.31 30.07
N ASP A 186 4.41 8.18 29.36
CA ASP A 186 4.95 9.26 28.54
C ASP A 186 3.97 9.67 27.42
N MET A 187 3.32 8.69 26.81
CA MET A 187 2.30 8.93 25.78
C MET A 187 1.11 9.72 26.33
N GLN A 188 0.67 9.43 27.56
CA GLN A 188 -0.31 10.25 28.28
C GLN A 188 0.20 11.67 28.51
N GLY A 189 1.46 11.83 28.93
CA GLY A 189 2.10 13.15 29.11
C GLY A 189 2.16 13.98 27.83
N ARG A 190 2.22 13.33 26.67
CA ARG A 190 2.13 13.95 25.33
C ARG A 190 0.70 14.30 24.89
N GLY A 191 -0.31 14.04 25.74
CA GLY A 191 -1.71 14.38 25.48
C GLY A 191 -2.48 13.34 24.67
N GLN A 192 -1.98 12.10 24.56
CA GLN A 192 -2.71 11.03 23.87
C GLN A 192 -3.87 10.49 24.71
N THR A 193 -4.95 10.11 24.03
CA THR A 193 -6.18 9.63 24.67
C THR A 193 -6.00 8.24 25.31
N GLU A 194 -6.85 7.92 26.29
CA GLU A 194 -6.85 6.59 26.93
C GLU A 194 -7.18 5.46 25.95
N ILE A 195 -8.06 5.71 24.99
CA ILE A 195 -8.38 4.77 23.90
C ILE A 195 -7.10 4.44 23.11
N ARG A 196 -6.31 5.47 22.81
CA ARG A 196 -5.07 5.34 22.07
C ARG A 196 -3.99 4.59 22.84
N GLN A 197 -3.93 4.81 24.15
CA GLN A 197 -3.09 4.02 25.07
C GLN A 197 -3.49 2.55 25.10
N GLY A 198 -4.79 2.25 25.17
CA GLY A 198 -5.30 0.89 25.13
C GLY A 198 -4.93 0.16 23.83
N GLN A 199 -5.10 0.81 22.68
CA GLN A 199 -4.72 0.25 21.37
C GLN A 199 -3.22 -0.01 21.28
N THR A 200 -2.40 0.96 21.71
CA THR A 200 -0.94 0.84 21.68
C THR A 200 -0.44 -0.26 22.61
N ARG A 201 -1.02 -0.39 23.81
CA ARG A 201 -0.75 -1.49 24.74
C ARG A 201 -1.03 -2.85 24.09
N LYS A 202 -2.22 -3.01 23.52
CA LYS A 202 -2.65 -4.26 22.86
C LYS A 202 -1.70 -4.65 21.71
N ALA A 203 -1.23 -3.67 20.93
CA ALA A 203 -0.30 -3.92 19.83
C ALA A 203 1.10 -4.37 20.30
N LEU A 204 1.60 -3.78 21.40
CA LEU A 204 2.99 -3.95 21.85
C LEU A 204 3.21 -5.01 22.94
N GLU A 205 2.17 -5.57 23.54
CA GLU A 205 2.25 -6.49 24.68
C GLU A 205 3.13 -7.73 24.39
N GLY A 206 2.96 -8.35 23.21
CA GLY A 206 3.77 -9.51 22.81
C GLY A 206 5.25 -9.15 22.68
N LEU A 207 5.54 -8.03 22.03
CA LEU A 207 6.91 -7.52 21.85
C LEU A 207 7.56 -7.15 23.19
N ALA A 208 6.82 -6.49 24.08
CA ALA A 208 7.30 -6.10 25.40
C ALA A 208 7.65 -7.31 26.28
N THR A 209 6.85 -8.38 26.21
CA THR A 209 7.11 -9.64 26.92
C THR A 209 8.41 -10.30 26.42
N SER A 210 8.61 -10.34 25.10
CA SER A 210 9.83 -10.90 24.48
C SER A 210 11.08 -10.06 24.77
N ALA A 211 10.97 -8.73 24.69
CA ALA A 211 12.06 -7.80 25.01
C ALA A 211 12.49 -7.93 26.49
N SER A 212 11.53 -8.03 27.41
CA SER A 212 11.80 -8.22 28.84
C SER A 212 12.48 -9.56 29.14
N ALA A 213 12.02 -10.64 28.50
CA ALA A 213 12.64 -11.97 28.64
C ALA A 213 14.10 -11.97 28.15
N THR A 214 14.37 -11.31 27.03
CA THR A 214 15.71 -11.17 26.44
C THR A 214 16.64 -10.33 27.33
N ALA A 215 16.12 -9.27 27.94
CA ALA A 215 16.88 -8.45 28.89
C ALA A 215 17.27 -9.23 30.16
N LEU A 216 16.35 -10.03 30.73
CA LEU A 216 16.62 -10.88 31.89
C LEU A 216 17.68 -11.95 31.63
N THR A 217 17.64 -12.61 30.46
CA THR A 217 18.67 -13.60 30.09
C THR A 217 20.06 -12.97 29.95
N LYS A 218 20.13 -11.74 29.43
CA LYS A 218 21.39 -10.99 29.30
C LYS A 218 21.97 -10.59 30.67
N ILE A 219 21.13 -10.29 31.65
CA ILE A 219 21.54 -9.97 33.02
C ILE A 219 22.07 -11.24 33.73
N GLU A 220 21.38 -12.38 33.62
CA GLU A 220 21.82 -13.65 34.24
C GLU A 220 23.18 -14.13 33.70
N ALA A 221 23.43 -13.98 32.39
CA ALA A 221 24.71 -14.33 31.78
C ALA A 221 25.90 -13.49 32.30
N SER A 222 25.63 -12.28 32.81
CA SER A 222 26.66 -11.38 33.34
C SER A 222 27.08 -11.70 34.79
N GLY A 223 26.38 -12.62 35.47
CA GLY A 223 26.60 -12.98 36.89
C GLY A 223 27.52 -14.18 37.15
N LEU A 224 28.16 -14.77 36.13
CA LEU A 224 29.06 -15.93 36.30
C LEU A 224 30.48 -15.48 36.73
N PRO A 225 31.05 -16.01 37.84
CA PRO A 225 32.39 -15.63 38.28
C PRO A 225 33.46 -16.08 37.28
N SER A 226 34.36 -15.15 36.93
CA SER A 226 35.51 -15.40 36.07
C SER A 226 36.41 -16.49 36.67
N LYS A 227 36.57 -17.60 35.95
CA LYS A 227 37.57 -18.62 36.31
C LYS A 227 38.98 -18.07 36.10
N ASP A 228 39.67 -17.95 37.23
CA ASP A 228 41.10 -17.76 37.38
C ASP A 228 41.90 -18.68 36.44
N LEU A 229 42.52 -18.10 35.42
CA LEU A 229 43.42 -18.82 34.50
C LEU A 229 44.83 -18.79 35.05
N GLY A 230 45.14 -19.85 35.80
CA GLY A 230 46.47 -20.14 36.32
C GLY A 230 47.55 -20.22 35.23
N LYS A 231 48.63 -19.47 35.48
CA LYS A 231 50.05 -19.68 35.12
C LYS A 231 50.41 -20.39 33.80
N LYS A 232 51.01 -19.58 32.91
CA LYS A 232 51.93 -19.98 31.83
C LYS A 232 52.99 -21.00 32.29
N ARG A 233 53.14 -22.10 31.53
CA ARG A 233 54.42 -22.80 31.37
C ARG A 233 54.72 -22.92 29.88
N GLY A 234 55.75 -22.23 29.44
CA GLY A 234 56.20 -22.25 28.05
C GLY A 234 57.07 -23.46 27.72
N GLY A 235 57.33 -23.62 26.41
CA GLY A 235 58.61 -24.14 25.94
C GLY A 235 58.58 -25.38 25.04
N LYS A 236 58.78 -25.09 23.75
CA LYS A 236 59.55 -25.84 22.72
C LYS A 236 58.95 -27.09 22.06
N SER A 237 58.50 -26.84 20.82
CA SER A 237 58.80 -27.55 19.55
C SER A 237 59.67 -28.82 19.59
N LYS A 238 59.18 -29.87 18.91
CA LYS A 238 59.93 -30.61 17.89
C LYS A 238 58.98 -31.27 16.88
N ARG A 239 59.29 -31.08 15.59
CA ARG A 239 58.73 -31.79 14.44
C ARG A 239 59.23 -33.23 14.40
N LEU A 240 58.36 -34.16 13.98
CA LEU A 240 58.54 -35.06 12.83
C LEU A 240 57.15 -35.30 12.24
#